data_AF-A0A2W0AWY7-F1
#
_entry.id   AF-A0A2W0AWY7-F1
#
_cell.length_a   1.000
_cell.length_b   1.000
_cell.length_c   1.000
_cell.angle_alpha   90.00
_cell.angle_beta   90.00
_cell.angle_gamma   90.00
#
_symmetry.space_group_name_H-M   'P 1'
#
loop_
_entity.id
_entity.type
_entity.pdbx_description
1 polymer ?
#
loop_
_entity_poly.entity_id
_entity_poly.type
_entity_poly.pdbx_seq_one_letter_code
_entity_poly.pdbx_strand_id
1 'polypeptide(L)'
;MRLLSKWSLLLQCAAAGMIRYTKKARWVVFHACEQALQQNSKQVTAEHLLVGLLRADQSLAAHCGLTIDRVRKELTKAPHGCRTTTGLALSNTAREAILLAAEERERFGHKHTGTEHLLLGIIRGSSDAAKMLERRGLTIDRARELVSQRTLAVGWENVESALATAGQLP
;
A
#
# COMPACT_ATOMS: atom_id res chain seq x y z
N MET A 1 -12.66 5.55 -22.26
CA MET A 1 -11.90 4.29 -22.44
C MET A 1 -10.45 4.35 -21.90
N ARG A 2 -10.21 4.77 -20.64
CA ARG A 2 -8.85 4.78 -20.01
C ARG A 2 -8.75 3.96 -18.71
N LEU A 3 -9.80 3.21 -18.36
CA LEU A 3 -9.83 2.41 -17.14
C LEU A 3 -9.07 1.09 -17.33
N LEU A 4 -9.14 0.47 -18.51
CA LEU A 4 -8.56 -0.86 -18.79
C LEU A 4 -7.04 -0.96 -18.53
N SER A 5 -6.27 0.12 -18.75
CA SER A 5 -4.83 0.13 -18.45
C SER A 5 -4.52 0.29 -16.96
N LYS A 6 -5.38 0.97 -16.18
CA LYS A 6 -5.26 1.03 -14.70
C LYS A 6 -5.51 -0.34 -14.07
N TRP A 7 -6.40 -1.13 -14.65
CA TRP A 7 -6.73 -2.48 -14.18
C TRP A 7 -5.66 -3.52 -14.52
N SER A 8 -4.90 -3.35 -15.62
CA SER A 8 -3.77 -4.22 -15.97
C SER A 8 -2.68 -4.28 -14.89
N LEU A 9 -2.57 -3.25 -14.06
CA LEU A 9 -1.58 -3.15 -12.98
C LEU A 9 -2.04 -3.78 -11.68
N LEU A 10 -3.32 -3.62 -11.34
CA LEU A 10 -3.96 -4.44 -10.31
C LEU A 10 -3.90 -5.91 -10.73
N LEU A 11 -4.06 -6.22 -12.02
CA LEU A 11 -3.87 -7.56 -12.56
C LEU A 11 -2.41 -8.01 -12.52
N GLN A 12 -1.41 -7.14 -12.71
CA GLN A 12 0.01 -7.52 -12.56
C GLN A 12 0.42 -7.71 -11.08
N CYS A 13 -0.14 -6.93 -10.16
CA CYS A 13 0.03 -7.14 -8.72
C CYS A 13 -0.73 -8.38 -8.23
N ALA A 14 -1.89 -8.68 -8.84
CA ALA A 14 -2.68 -9.88 -8.57
C ALA A 14 -2.19 -11.12 -9.33
N ALA A 15 -1.45 -10.96 -10.43
CA ALA A 15 -0.89 -12.04 -11.24
C ALA A 15 0.28 -12.75 -10.54
N ALA A 16 0.88 -12.11 -9.53
CA ALA A 16 1.51 -12.85 -8.45
C ALA A 16 0.40 -13.47 -7.59
N GLY A 17 -0.31 -14.48 -8.11
CA GLY A 17 -1.54 -15.11 -7.59
C GLY A 17 -1.51 -15.68 -6.16
N MET A 18 -0.53 -15.26 -5.35
CA MET A 18 -0.29 -15.58 -3.95
C MET A 18 -0.76 -14.48 -2.98
N ILE A 19 -1.02 -13.23 -3.41
CA ILE A 19 -1.33 -12.12 -2.48
C ILE A 19 -2.83 -11.78 -2.45
N ARG A 20 -3.50 -12.12 -1.34
CA ARG A 20 -4.93 -11.87 -1.14
C ARG A 20 -5.16 -10.54 -0.41
N TYR A 21 -5.42 -9.45 -1.14
CA TYR A 21 -5.65 -8.14 -0.52
C TYR A 21 -7.06 -7.95 0.08
N THR A 22 -7.15 -7.20 1.19
CA THR A 22 -8.44 -6.68 1.67
C THR A 22 -9.02 -5.63 0.71
N LYS A 23 -10.32 -5.30 0.86
CA LYS A 23 -10.95 -4.22 0.08
C LYS A 23 -10.18 -2.90 0.21
N LYS A 24 -9.79 -2.49 1.42
CA LYS A 24 -9.02 -1.26 1.65
C LYS A 24 -7.60 -1.34 1.09
N ALA A 25 -6.91 -2.48 1.21
CA ALA A 25 -5.57 -2.64 0.68
C ALA A 25 -5.52 -2.54 -0.86
N ARG A 26 -6.58 -2.98 -1.57
CA ARG A 26 -6.70 -2.75 -3.02
C ARG A 26 -6.76 -1.27 -3.38
N TRP A 27 -7.43 -0.44 -2.57
CA TRP A 27 -7.45 1.01 -2.76
C TRP A 27 -6.08 1.66 -2.59
N VAL A 28 -5.21 1.12 -1.72
CA VAL A 28 -3.83 1.60 -1.57
C VAL A 28 -3.06 1.50 -2.88
N VAL A 29 -3.08 0.32 -3.50
CA VAL A 29 -2.40 0.07 -4.78
C VAL A 29 -2.99 0.95 -5.88
N PHE A 30 -4.32 1.07 -5.92
CA PHE A 30 -4.99 1.95 -6.87
C PHE A 30 -4.54 3.43 -6.72
N HIS A 31 -4.54 3.96 -5.51
CA HIS A 31 -4.13 5.34 -5.26
C HIS A 31 -2.64 5.58 -5.52
N ALA A 32 -1.78 4.58 -5.27
CA ALA A 32 -0.37 4.63 -5.61
C ALA A 32 -0.17 4.75 -7.13
N CYS A 33 -0.87 3.90 -7.91
CA CYS A 33 -0.86 3.98 -9.36
C CYS A 33 -1.42 5.32 -9.87
N GLU A 34 -2.53 5.78 -9.29
CA GLU A 34 -3.12 7.08 -9.63
C GLU A 34 -2.12 8.22 -9.42
N GLN A 35 -1.43 8.24 -8.28
CA GLN A 35 -0.44 9.26 -8.00
C GLN A 35 0.78 9.16 -8.94
N ALA A 36 1.28 7.95 -9.20
CA ALA A 36 2.39 7.75 -10.13
C ALA A 36 2.04 8.30 -11.52
N LEU A 37 0.80 8.10 -11.98
CA LEU A 37 0.30 8.70 -13.22
C LEU A 37 0.21 10.23 -13.14
N GLN A 38 -0.29 10.78 -12.04
CA GLN A 38 -0.39 12.24 -11.84
C GLN A 38 0.99 12.90 -11.85
N GLN A 39 2.01 12.22 -11.32
CA GLN A 39 3.40 12.69 -11.28
C GLN A 39 4.18 12.33 -12.56
N ASN A 40 3.52 11.72 -13.54
CA ASN A 40 4.11 11.27 -14.80
C ASN A 40 5.36 10.38 -14.56
N SER A 41 5.31 9.58 -13.49
CA SER A 41 6.37 8.65 -13.11
C SER A 41 6.36 7.43 -14.03
N LYS A 42 7.55 6.92 -14.35
CA LYS A 42 7.73 5.70 -15.15
C LYS A 42 7.31 4.43 -14.39
N GLN A 43 7.42 4.46 -13.06
CA GLN A 43 7.19 3.31 -12.19
C GLN A 43 6.43 3.70 -10.93
N VAL A 44 5.69 2.74 -10.37
CA VAL A 44 5.11 2.85 -9.03
C VAL A 44 6.20 2.52 -8.02
N THR A 45 6.45 3.46 -7.13
CA THR A 45 7.50 3.37 -6.10
C THR A 45 6.90 3.21 -4.70
N ALA A 46 7.73 2.86 -3.71
CA ALA A 46 7.28 2.70 -2.33
C ALA A 46 6.70 4.00 -1.74
N GLU A 47 7.15 5.16 -2.22
CA GLU A 47 6.64 6.48 -1.88
C GLU A 47 5.18 6.66 -2.35
N HIS A 48 4.88 6.20 -3.57
CA HIS A 48 3.52 6.19 -4.09
C HIS A 48 2.63 5.23 -3.29
N LEU A 49 3.15 4.06 -2.89
CA LEU A 49 2.44 3.13 -2.01
C LEU A 49 2.15 3.76 -0.64
N LEU A 50 3.10 4.47 -0.05
CA LEU A 50 2.92 5.15 1.23
C LEU A 50 1.84 6.24 1.15
N VAL A 51 1.85 7.08 0.12
CA VAL A 51 0.78 8.09 -0.05
C VAL A 51 -0.57 7.43 -0.35
N GLY A 52 -0.59 6.35 -1.15
CA GLY A 52 -1.79 5.56 -1.37
C GLY A 52 -2.35 4.97 -0.07
N LEU A 53 -1.47 4.54 0.83
CA LEU A 53 -1.81 4.01 2.14
C LEU A 53 -2.48 5.08 3.01
N LEU A 54 -1.86 6.25 3.11
CA LEU A 54 -2.40 7.37 3.88
C LEU A 54 -3.75 7.88 3.34
N ARG A 55 -4.00 7.75 2.03
CA ARG A 55 -5.30 8.08 1.42
C ARG A 55 -6.36 7.04 1.70
N ALA A 56 -6.01 5.75 1.68
CA ALA A 56 -6.96 4.66 1.88
C ALA A 56 -7.33 4.44 3.35
N ASP A 57 -6.43 4.78 4.28
CA ASP A 57 -6.60 4.54 5.72
C ASP A 57 -6.20 5.75 6.56
N GLN A 58 -7.17 6.66 6.75
CA GLN A 58 -6.97 7.89 7.53
C GLN A 58 -6.70 7.63 9.01
N SER A 59 -7.23 6.56 9.59
CA SER A 59 -6.97 6.25 11.00
C SER A 59 -5.56 5.71 11.20
N LEU A 60 -5.01 4.97 10.23
CA LEU A 60 -3.60 4.58 10.24
C LEU A 60 -2.70 5.81 10.07
N ALA A 61 -3.05 6.72 9.16
CA ALA A 61 -2.33 7.98 8.95
C ALA A 61 -2.28 8.85 10.22
N ALA A 62 -3.43 9.01 10.88
CA ALA A 62 -3.55 9.76 12.12
C ALA A 62 -2.72 9.14 13.25
N HIS A 63 -2.75 7.81 13.40
CA HIS A 63 -1.99 7.11 14.42
C HIS A 63 -0.47 7.22 14.20
N CYS A 64 -0.04 7.26 12.94
CA CYS A 64 1.35 7.45 12.56
C CYS A 64 1.80 8.92 12.64
N GLY A 65 0.89 9.88 12.87
CA GLY A 65 1.19 11.31 12.84
C GLY A 65 1.66 11.81 11.46
N LEU A 66 1.32 11.09 10.39
CA LEU A 66 1.77 11.38 9.02
C LEU A 66 0.68 12.13 8.25
N THR A 67 1.06 13.25 7.65
CA THR A 67 0.20 13.98 6.71
C THR A 67 0.65 13.74 5.27
N ILE A 68 -0.31 13.58 4.37
CA ILE A 68 -0.06 13.33 2.94
C ILE A 68 0.83 14.43 2.33
N ASP A 69 0.57 15.69 2.69
CA ASP A 69 1.33 16.84 2.17
C ASP A 69 2.81 16.79 2.56
N ARG A 70 3.12 16.28 3.76
CA ARG A 70 4.50 16.15 4.23
C ARG A 70 5.22 15.02 3.52
N VAL A 71 4.55 13.88 3.31
CA VAL A 71 5.09 12.77 2.53
C VAL A 71 5.40 13.21 1.10
N ARG A 72 4.49 13.96 0.47
CA ARG A 72 4.72 14.57 -0.85
C ARG A 72 5.93 15.50 -0.82
N LYS A 73 6.00 16.43 0.13
CA LYS A 73 7.08 17.42 0.19
C LYS A 73 8.47 16.80 0.34
N GLU A 74 8.59 15.71 1.10
CA GLU A 74 9.89 15.08 1.40
C GLU A 74 10.28 13.97 0.42
N LEU A 75 9.32 13.24 -0.16
CA LEU A 75 9.61 12.06 -0.99
C LEU A 75 9.33 12.25 -2.48
N THR A 76 8.53 13.24 -2.87
CA THR A 76 8.31 13.47 -4.30
C THR A 76 9.36 14.44 -4.84
N LYS A 77 10.53 13.90 -5.16
CA LYS A 77 11.49 14.60 -6.03
C LYS A 77 10.92 14.69 -7.44
N ALA A 78 11.31 15.76 -8.14
CA ALA A 78 10.79 16.24 -9.42
C ALA A 78 10.41 15.15 -10.45
N PRO A 79 9.42 15.42 -11.33
CA PRO A 79 8.93 14.45 -12.31
C PRO A 79 10.08 13.93 -13.17
N HIS A 80 10.36 12.63 -13.08
CA HIS A 80 11.33 11.99 -13.96
C HIS A 80 10.65 11.78 -15.30
N GLY A 81 10.71 12.82 -16.15
CA GLY A 81 10.07 12.86 -17.45
C GLY A 81 10.30 11.58 -18.26
N CYS A 82 9.21 10.89 -18.59
CA CYS A 82 8.91 10.32 -19.90
C CYS A 82 7.51 9.68 -19.86
N ARG A 83 6.66 10.01 -20.85
CA ARG A 83 5.34 9.39 -21.02
C ARG A 83 5.51 8.01 -21.69
N THR A 84 5.70 6.95 -20.93
CA THR A 84 5.47 5.59 -21.43
C THR A 84 4.01 5.21 -21.22
N THR A 85 3.29 4.99 -22.32
CA THR A 85 1.87 4.60 -22.37
C THR A 85 1.64 3.10 -22.14
N THR A 86 2.72 2.32 -22.07
CA THR A 86 2.73 0.90 -21.73
C THR A 86 2.82 0.76 -20.21
N GLY A 87 1.91 -0.02 -19.61
CA GLY A 87 1.57 -0.05 -18.17
C GLY A 87 2.69 0.23 -17.17
N LEU A 88 2.38 1.03 -16.14
CA LEU A 88 3.32 1.38 -15.06
C LEU A 88 3.92 0.13 -14.40
N ALA A 89 5.21 -0.11 -14.56
CA ALA A 89 5.85 -1.18 -13.81
C ALA A 89 5.95 -0.82 -12.31
N LEU A 90 5.92 -1.83 -11.43
CA LEU A 90 6.39 -1.68 -10.07
C LEU A 90 7.92 -1.53 -10.07
N SER A 91 8.43 -0.53 -9.35
CA SER A 91 9.85 -0.45 -9.01
C SER A 91 10.28 -1.61 -8.11
N ASN A 92 11.59 -1.83 -8.01
CA ASN A 92 12.13 -2.88 -7.16
C ASN A 92 11.77 -2.66 -5.68
N THR A 93 11.80 -1.41 -5.20
CA THR A 93 11.43 -1.06 -3.82
C THR A 93 9.93 -1.26 -3.54
N ALA A 94 9.07 -0.95 -4.52
CA ALA A 94 7.63 -1.22 -4.38
C ALA A 94 7.31 -2.72 -4.38
N ARG A 95 7.98 -3.49 -5.25
CA ARG A 95 7.82 -4.96 -5.30
C ARG A 95 8.31 -5.59 -4.00
N GLU A 96 9.47 -5.18 -3.51
CA GLU A 96 10.02 -5.60 -2.22
C GLU A 96 9.02 -5.33 -1.09
N ALA A 97 8.51 -4.10 -0.97
CA ALA A 97 7.55 -3.74 0.07
C ALA A 97 6.28 -4.59 0.04
N ILE A 98 5.78 -4.93 -1.16
CA ILE A 98 4.59 -5.79 -1.32
C ILE A 98 4.89 -7.23 -0.88
N LEU A 99 6.05 -7.77 -1.21
CA LEU A 99 6.45 -9.13 -0.80
C LEU A 99 6.64 -9.21 0.72
N LEU A 100 7.32 -8.22 1.31
CA LEU A 100 7.49 -8.12 2.76
C LEU A 100 6.15 -7.96 3.49
N ALA A 101 5.17 -7.26 2.87
CA ALA A 101 3.83 -7.17 3.41
C ALA A 101 3.11 -8.53 3.44
N ALA A 102 3.32 -9.38 2.42
CA ALA A 102 2.82 -10.74 2.42
C ALA A 102 3.47 -11.55 3.55
N GLU A 103 4.80 -11.49 3.70
CA GLU A 103 5.52 -12.16 4.80
C GLU A 103 4.99 -11.77 6.18
N GLU A 104 4.75 -10.48 6.42
CA GLU A 104 4.20 -10.02 7.69
C GLU A 104 2.76 -10.54 7.89
N ARG A 105 1.94 -10.58 6.84
CA ARG A 105 0.60 -11.20 6.92
C ARG A 105 0.70 -12.66 7.34
N GLU A 106 1.61 -13.43 6.73
CA GLU A 106 1.82 -14.83 7.10
C GLU A 106 2.33 -14.95 8.54
N ARG A 107 3.23 -14.06 8.98
CA ARG A 107 3.74 -14.00 10.35
C ARG A 107 2.64 -13.76 11.40
N PHE A 108 1.64 -12.93 11.06
CA PHE A 108 0.47 -12.71 11.91
C PHE A 108 -0.64 -13.77 11.71
N GLY A 109 -0.47 -14.73 10.78
CA GLY A 109 -1.47 -15.76 10.50
C GLY A 109 -2.74 -15.22 9.81
N HIS A 110 -2.69 -14.03 9.22
CA HIS A 110 -3.85 -13.41 8.61
C HIS A 110 -4.12 -13.96 7.21
N LYS A 111 -5.40 -14.19 6.85
CA LYS A 111 -5.78 -14.71 5.52
C LYS A 111 -5.64 -13.69 4.40
N HIS A 112 -5.65 -12.40 4.71
CA HIS A 112 -5.63 -11.30 3.75
C HIS A 112 -4.60 -10.23 4.12
N THR A 113 -3.93 -9.67 3.11
CA THR A 113 -3.02 -8.53 3.25
C THR A 113 -3.84 -7.25 3.40
N GLY A 114 -3.86 -6.73 4.62
CA GLY A 114 -4.47 -5.44 4.97
C GLY A 114 -3.56 -4.23 4.77
N THR A 115 -4.05 -3.04 5.10
CA THR A 115 -3.31 -1.78 4.99
C THR A 115 -2.15 -1.74 5.98
N GLU A 116 -2.33 -2.32 7.14
CA GLU A 116 -1.30 -2.46 8.17
C GLU A 116 -0.12 -3.33 7.71
N HIS A 117 -0.37 -4.41 6.98
CA HIS A 117 0.69 -5.25 6.42
C HIS A 117 1.48 -4.52 5.34
N LEU A 118 0.80 -3.74 4.50
CA LEU A 118 1.44 -2.87 3.53
C LEU A 118 2.35 -1.83 4.20
N LEU A 119 1.92 -1.25 5.33
CA LEU A 119 2.77 -0.36 6.12
C LEU A 119 4.02 -1.07 6.62
N LEU A 120 3.87 -2.25 7.21
CA LEU A 120 5.01 -3.05 7.70
C LEU A 120 5.99 -3.39 6.57
N GLY A 121 5.48 -3.77 5.40
CA GLY A 121 6.29 -4.05 4.22
C GLY A 121 7.05 -2.82 3.73
N ILE A 122 6.44 -1.64 3.74
CA ILE A 122 7.11 -0.37 3.40
C ILE A 122 8.22 -0.06 4.41
N ILE A 123 7.97 -0.24 5.72
CA ILE A 123 8.96 0.03 6.78
C ILE A 123 10.14 -0.96 6.71
N ARG A 124 9.90 -2.24 6.43
CA ARG A 124 10.99 -3.24 6.29
C ARG A 124 11.78 -3.11 4.99
N GLY A 125 11.21 -2.49 3.97
CA GLY A 125 11.85 -2.33 2.66
C GLY A 125 13.00 -1.33 2.66
N SER A 126 13.73 -1.28 1.55
CA SER A 126 14.94 -0.44 1.40
C SER A 126 14.70 0.98 0.85
N SER A 127 13.45 1.46 0.89
CA SER A 127 13.02 2.69 0.20
C SER A 127 13.29 3.99 0.98
N ASP A 128 13.23 5.13 0.30
CA ASP A 128 13.29 6.43 0.97
C ASP A 128 12.04 6.68 1.82
N ALA A 129 10.90 6.07 1.46
CA ALA A 129 9.72 5.99 2.30
C ALA A 129 10.00 5.28 3.64
N ALA A 130 10.70 4.14 3.62
CA ALA A 130 11.10 3.42 4.84
C ALA A 130 11.96 4.31 5.75
N LYS A 131 12.99 4.93 5.19
CA LYS A 131 13.89 5.85 5.93
C LYS A 131 13.14 7.05 6.50
N MET A 132 12.16 7.60 5.78
CA MET A 132 11.31 8.68 6.30
C MET A 132 10.53 8.20 7.53
N LEU A 133 9.87 7.05 7.42
CA LEU A 133 9.06 6.50 8.52
C LEU A 133 9.94 6.26 9.75
N GLU A 134 11.12 5.71 9.56
CA GLU A 134 12.10 5.50 10.63
C GLU A 134 12.55 6.81 11.28
N ARG A 135 12.90 7.84 10.49
CA ARG A 135 13.23 9.19 11.02
C ARG A 135 12.09 9.84 11.79
N ARG A 136 10.85 9.41 11.56
CA ARG A 136 9.64 9.86 12.26
C ARG A 136 9.35 9.04 13.53
N GLY A 137 10.20 8.07 13.86
CA GLY A 137 10.04 7.20 15.02
C GLY A 137 9.11 6.01 14.79
N LEU A 138 8.67 5.77 13.55
CA LEU A 138 7.90 4.57 13.20
C LEU A 138 8.87 3.42 12.91
N THR A 139 9.34 2.80 13.98
CA THR A 139 10.13 1.56 13.89
C THR A 139 9.24 0.37 13.56
N ILE A 140 9.87 -0.70 13.05
CA ILE A 140 9.15 -1.94 12.73
C ILE A 140 8.44 -2.54 13.95
N ASP A 141 9.05 -2.47 15.12
CA ASP A 141 8.46 -3.02 16.35
C ASP A 141 7.22 -2.24 16.77
N ARG A 142 7.28 -0.91 16.70
CA ARG A 142 6.13 -0.06 17.00
C ARG A 142 5.00 -0.30 15.99
N ALA A 143 5.33 -0.42 14.71
CA ALA A 143 4.34 -0.70 13.67
C ALA A 143 3.70 -2.09 13.84
N ARG A 144 4.44 -3.11 14.28
CA ARG A 144 3.90 -4.44 14.58
C ARG A 144 2.95 -4.42 15.76
N GLU A 145 3.24 -3.61 16.78
CA GLU A 145 2.34 -3.40 17.91
C GLU A 145 0.99 -2.81 17.45
N LEU A 146 0.99 -1.89 16.49
CA LEU A 146 -0.24 -1.34 15.89
C LEU A 146 -1.08 -2.41 15.21
N VAL A 147 -0.43 -3.36 14.53
CA VAL A 147 -1.10 -4.47 13.85
C VAL A 147 -1.76 -5.37 14.88
N SER A 148 -1.03 -5.76 15.93
CA SER A 148 -1.57 -6.56 17.03
C SER A 148 -2.79 -5.89 17.68
N GLN A 149 -2.72 -4.59 17.97
CA GLN A 149 -3.83 -3.85 18.57
C GLN A 149 -5.06 -3.78 17.66
N ARG A 150 -4.86 -3.60 16.34
CA ARG A 150 -5.96 -3.58 15.37
C ARG A 150 -6.60 -4.94 15.20
N THR A 151 -5.83 -6.02 15.15
CA THR A 151 -6.38 -7.39 15.05
C THR A 151 -7.32 -7.72 16.22
N LEU A 152 -7.01 -7.23 17.43
CA LEU A 152 -7.86 -7.43 18.60
C LEU A 152 -9.16 -6.60 18.56
N ALA A 153 -9.16 -5.47 17.85
CA ALA A 153 -10.31 -4.56 17.75
C ALA A 153 -11.33 -4.97 16.66
N VAL A 154 -10.89 -5.65 15.60
CA VAL A 154 -11.76 -6.18 14.53
C VAL A 154 -11.85 -7.70 14.67
N GLY A 155 -12.81 -8.18 15.48
CA GLY A 155 -13.18 -9.58 15.48
C GLY A 155 -13.46 -10.07 14.05
N TRP A 156 -12.57 -10.90 13.52
CA TRP A 156 -12.49 -11.22 12.09
C TRP A 156 -13.63 -12.13 11.58
N GLU A 157 -14.49 -12.62 12.47
CA GLU A 157 -15.71 -13.37 12.12
C GLU A 157 -16.84 -12.49 11.56
N ASN A 158 -16.93 -11.22 11.97
CA ASN A 158 -18.03 -10.34 11.54
C ASN A 158 -17.82 -9.72 10.16
N VAL A 159 -16.57 -9.66 9.69
CA VAL A 159 -16.23 -9.02 8.41
C VAL A 159 -16.52 -9.95 7.23
N GLU A 160 -16.37 -11.26 7.39
CA GLU A 160 -16.58 -12.27 6.34
C GLU A 160 -18.05 -12.33 5.88
N SER A 161 -18.99 -12.24 6.82
CA SER A 161 -20.43 -12.19 6.55
C SER A 161 -20.84 -10.90 5.82
N ALA A 162 -20.24 -9.75 6.18
CA ALA A 162 -20.49 -8.47 5.50
C ALA A 162 -19.83 -8.38 4.10
N LEU A 163 -18.80 -9.18 3.83
CA LEU A 163 -18.06 -9.16 2.57
C LEU A 163 -18.70 -10.05 1.49
N ALA A 164 -19.39 -11.13 1.87
CA ALA A 164 -20.13 -12.00 0.95
C ALA A 164 -21.28 -11.28 0.24
N THR A 165 -21.93 -10.32 0.90
CA THR A 165 -23.06 -9.56 0.33
C THR A 165 -22.61 -8.42 -0.59
N ALA A 166 -21.38 -7.92 -0.44
CA ALA A 166 -20.88 -6.73 -1.15
C ALA A 166 -19.97 -7.09 -2.34
N GLY A 167 -20.36 -8.13 -3.08
CA GLY A 167 -19.63 -8.74 -4.20
C GLY A 167 -19.66 -7.97 -5.53
N GLN A 168 -20.44 -6.90 -5.68
CA GLN A 168 -20.34 -6.03 -6.86
C GLN A 168 -19.40 -4.85 -6.56
N LEU A 169 -18.18 -4.94 -7.08
CA LEU A 169 -17.47 -3.73 -7.49
C LEU A 169 -18.25 -3.16 -8.71
N PRO A 170 -18.47 -1.84 -8.79
CA PRO A 170 -19.11 -1.24 -9.95
C PRO A 170 -18.31 -1.47 -11.24
#